data_AF-A0A937MFI7-F1
#
_entry.id   AF-A0A937MFI7-F1
#
_cell.length_a   1.000
_cell.length_b   1.000
_cell.length_c   1.000
_cell.angle_alpha   90.00
_cell.angle_beta   90.00
_cell.angle_gamma   90.00
#
_symmetry.space_group_name_H-M   'P 1'
#
loop_
_entity.id
_entity.type
_entity.pdbx_description
1 polymer ?
#
loop_
_entity_poly.entity_id
_entity_poly.type
_entity_poly.pdbx_seq_one_letter_code
_entity_poly.pdbx_strand_id
1 'polypeptide(L)'
;MAEFQRRKGSETRDLILSFAESAVLEKGFGGTSIDELIAAVGITKSGFFYHFKDKNELAKALLQQYLDREEELFDRLFERADDLNDDPLHGFLVFLKLLAEILSDLPKTHPGCLVSAFCYQDQLFSSEIRELNAAGVLRWRQRFLERLELIARHYPPKIKVDMSDLADMVTGIIEGGIVISRSVRDKDVLPQQVLLFRRFVRSVFLGN
;
A
#
# COMPACT_ATOMS: atom_id res chain seq x y z
N MET A 1 14.89 -6.41 32.94
CA MET A 1 15.40 -7.45 32.01
C MET A 1 14.34 -7.90 31.01
N ALA A 2 13.13 -8.27 31.43
CA ALA A 2 12.05 -8.68 30.54
C ALA A 2 11.60 -7.59 29.54
N GLU A 3 11.56 -6.32 29.95
CA GLU A 3 11.17 -5.20 29.08
C GLU A 3 12.24 -4.87 28.02
N PHE A 4 13.52 -4.93 28.40
CA PHE A 4 14.65 -4.79 27.47
C PHE A 4 14.74 -5.95 26.47
N GLN A 5 14.47 -7.19 26.91
CA GLN A 5 14.40 -8.36 26.03
C GLN A 5 13.18 -8.31 25.10
N ARG A 6 12.02 -7.81 25.56
CA ARG A 6 10.84 -7.58 24.71
C ARG A 6 11.12 -6.54 23.63
N ARG A 7 11.78 -5.43 23.98
CA ARG A 7 12.14 -4.36 23.04
C ARG A 7 13.14 -4.83 21.97
N LYS A 8 14.15 -5.60 22.37
CA LYS A 8 15.09 -6.23 21.43
C LYS A 8 14.39 -7.27 20.54
N GLY A 9 13.41 -7.99 21.08
CA GLY A 9 12.58 -8.95 20.33
C GLY A 9 11.68 -8.28 19.29
N SER A 10 11.03 -7.16 19.61
CA SER A 10 10.24 -6.40 18.64
C SER A 10 11.11 -5.82 17.53
N GLU A 11 12.26 -5.24 17.87
CA GLU A 11 13.23 -4.71 16.91
C GLU A 11 13.73 -5.80 15.93
N THR A 12 14.01 -7.01 16.43
CA THR A 12 14.43 -8.14 15.58
C THR A 12 13.31 -8.61 14.67
N ARG A 13 12.07 -8.68 15.17
CA ARG A 13 10.90 -9.05 14.38
C ARG A 13 10.67 -8.09 13.23
N ASP A 14 10.76 -6.79 13.48
CA ASP A 14 10.56 -5.74 12.48
C ASP A 14 11.69 -5.75 11.43
N LEU A 15 12.93 -6.01 11.84
CA LEU A 15 14.04 -6.23 10.90
C LEU A 15 13.77 -7.42 9.98
N ILE A 16 13.33 -8.57 10.51
CA ILE A 16 12.98 -9.73 9.67
C ILE A 16 11.91 -9.36 8.65
N LEU A 17 10.86 -8.65 9.06
CA LEU A 17 9.77 -8.24 8.16
C LEU A 17 10.24 -7.24 7.11
N SER A 18 11.10 -6.28 7.46
CA SER A 18 11.67 -5.31 6.51
C SER A 18 12.52 -5.98 5.44
N PHE A 19 13.38 -6.93 5.82
CA PHE A 19 14.17 -7.70 4.86
C PHE A 19 13.28 -8.62 4.01
N ALA A 20 12.26 -9.24 4.62
CA ALA A 20 11.30 -10.06 3.91
C ALA A 20 10.50 -9.25 2.88
N GLU A 21 10.01 -8.07 3.24
CA GLU A 21 9.31 -7.17 2.32
C GLU A 21 10.17 -6.85 1.09
N SER A 22 11.41 -6.43 1.32
CA SER A 22 12.35 -6.08 0.26
C SER A 22 12.61 -7.26 -0.67
N ALA A 23 12.88 -8.44 -0.11
CA ALA A 23 13.11 -9.66 -0.88
C ALA A 23 11.86 -10.10 -1.66
N VAL A 24 10.68 -10.00 -1.07
CA VAL A 24 9.42 -10.36 -1.72
C VAL A 24 9.10 -9.42 -2.88
N LEU A 25 9.33 -8.12 -2.73
CA LEU A 25 9.11 -7.15 -3.81
C LEU A 25 10.15 -7.28 -4.94
N GLU A 26 11.35 -7.78 -4.64
CA GLU A 26 12.40 -8.00 -5.64
C GLU A 26 12.20 -9.28 -6.45
N LYS A 27 11.94 -10.40 -5.78
CA LYS A 27 11.97 -11.75 -6.40
C LYS A 27 10.78 -12.65 -6.04
N GLY A 28 9.77 -12.09 -5.37
CA GLY A 28 8.57 -12.81 -4.96
C GLY A 28 8.74 -13.62 -3.68
N PHE A 29 7.62 -14.01 -3.09
CA PHE A 29 7.55 -14.79 -1.87
C PHE A 29 8.11 -16.20 -2.05
N GLY A 30 7.78 -16.85 -3.17
CA GLY A 30 8.34 -18.17 -3.51
C GLY A 30 9.88 -18.20 -3.53
N GLY A 31 10.50 -17.15 -4.08
CA GLY A 31 11.95 -17.01 -4.21
C GLY A 31 12.68 -16.53 -2.94
N THR A 32 11.94 -16.21 -1.88
CA THR A 32 12.49 -15.72 -0.61
C THR A 32 12.62 -16.88 0.37
N SER A 33 13.85 -17.29 0.71
CA SER A 33 14.11 -18.39 1.67
C SER A 33 14.11 -17.91 3.13
N ILE A 34 13.99 -18.81 4.10
CA ILE A 34 14.18 -18.44 5.52
C ILE A 34 15.68 -18.24 5.82
N ASP A 35 16.55 -19.06 5.23
CA ASP A 35 18.00 -19.02 5.48
C ASP A 35 18.62 -17.71 5.00
N GLU A 36 18.16 -17.14 3.88
CA GLU A 36 18.64 -15.82 3.45
C GLU A 36 18.20 -14.70 4.42
N LEU A 37 17.00 -14.78 5.01
CA LEU A 37 16.51 -13.78 5.96
C LEU A 37 17.30 -13.87 7.27
N ILE A 38 17.58 -15.10 7.73
CA ILE A 38 18.47 -15.36 8.87
C ILE A 38 19.84 -14.73 8.62
N ALA A 39 20.43 -14.97 7.45
CA ALA A 39 21.74 -14.43 7.09
C ALA A 39 21.73 -12.90 6.97
N ALA A 40 20.68 -12.32 6.38
CA ALA A 40 20.55 -10.87 6.20
C ALA A 40 20.37 -10.12 7.52
N VAL A 41 19.59 -10.68 8.46
CA VAL A 41 19.37 -10.09 9.79
C VAL A 41 20.54 -10.40 10.73
N GLY A 42 21.32 -11.45 10.48
CA GLY A 42 22.44 -11.86 11.33
C GLY A 42 21.99 -12.58 12.61
N ILE A 43 20.90 -13.36 12.54
CA ILE A 43 20.35 -14.12 13.66
C ILE A 43 20.60 -15.62 13.51
N THR A 44 20.29 -16.39 14.55
CA THR A 44 20.32 -17.85 14.46
C THR A 44 18.99 -18.39 13.90
N LYS A 45 19.00 -19.64 13.42
CA LYS A 45 17.78 -20.36 13.03
C LYS A 45 16.76 -20.39 14.17
N SER A 46 17.19 -20.72 15.39
CA SER A 46 16.33 -20.67 16.58
C SER A 46 15.80 -19.27 16.88
N GLY A 47 16.58 -18.22 16.61
CA GLY A 47 16.16 -16.82 16.72
C GLY A 47 15.05 -16.45 15.73
N PHE A 48 15.11 -16.93 14.48
CA PHE A 48 14.01 -16.75 13.53
C PHE A 48 12.74 -17.47 13.99
N PHE A 49 12.85 -18.75 14.38
CA PHE A 49 11.70 -19.55 14.81
C PHE A 49 11.09 -19.11 16.14
N TYR A 50 11.78 -18.27 16.91
CA TYR A 50 11.19 -17.57 18.06
C TYR A 50 10.12 -16.55 17.62
N HIS A 51 10.27 -15.93 16.45
CA HIS A 51 9.36 -14.90 15.92
C HIS A 51 8.31 -15.46 14.96
N PHE A 52 8.68 -16.43 14.13
CA PHE A 52 7.81 -17.00 13.10
C PHE A 52 7.98 -18.52 13.06
N LYS A 53 6.93 -19.27 13.35
CA LYS A 53 6.94 -20.74 13.36
C LYS A 53 7.21 -21.32 11.99
N ASP A 54 6.73 -20.64 10.95
CA ASP A 54 6.91 -21.05 9.56
C ASP A 54 6.80 -19.86 8.61
N LYS A 55 6.89 -20.17 7.31
CA LYS A 55 6.80 -19.18 6.23
C LYS A 55 5.39 -18.60 6.10
N ASN A 56 4.32 -19.33 6.45
CA ASN A 56 2.95 -18.80 6.41
C ASN A 56 2.73 -17.75 7.51
N GLU A 57 3.24 -17.98 8.72
CA GLU A 57 3.16 -16.98 9.79
C GLU A 57 3.94 -15.71 9.42
N LEU A 58 5.11 -15.85 8.79
CA LEU A 58 5.85 -14.72 8.21
C LEU A 58 5.01 -13.99 7.15
N ALA A 59 4.40 -14.72 6.20
CA ALA A 59 3.57 -14.13 5.14
C ALA A 59 2.41 -13.30 5.71
N LYS A 60 1.68 -13.86 6.67
CA LYS A 60 0.54 -13.20 7.33
C LYS A 60 1.00 -11.94 8.05
N ALA A 61 2.06 -12.03 8.84
CA ALA A 61 2.61 -10.89 9.57
C ALA A 61 3.12 -9.78 8.64
N LEU A 62 3.77 -10.17 7.55
CA LEU A 62 4.29 -9.26 6.53
C LEU A 62 3.16 -8.49 5.84
N LEU A 63 2.13 -9.21 5.37
CA LEU A 63 0.98 -8.60 4.73
C LEU A 63 0.20 -7.69 5.70
N GLN A 64 0.01 -8.11 6.95
CA GLN A 64 -0.67 -7.28 7.95
C GLN A 64 0.12 -5.99 8.20
N GLN A 65 1.42 -6.07 8.48
CA GLN A 65 2.25 -4.88 8.72
C GLN A 65 2.28 -3.94 7.51
N TYR A 66 2.30 -4.49 6.29
CA TYR A 66 2.19 -3.70 5.07
C TYR A 66 0.87 -2.95 5.00
N LEU A 67 -0.26 -3.65 5.18
CA LEU A 67 -1.60 -3.05 5.13
C LEU A 67 -1.78 -1.97 6.21
N ASP A 68 -1.30 -2.21 7.43
CA ASP A 68 -1.36 -1.25 8.54
C ASP A 68 -0.55 0.01 8.21
N ARG A 69 0.65 -0.13 7.63
CA ARG A 69 1.48 1.00 7.25
C ARG A 69 0.88 1.84 6.11
N GLU A 70 0.26 1.19 5.12
CA GLU A 70 -0.47 1.89 4.05
C GLU A 70 -1.69 2.63 4.61
N GLU A 71 -2.40 2.02 5.56
CA GLU A 71 -3.52 2.63 6.26
C GLU A 71 -3.08 3.89 7.02
N GLU A 72 -2.03 3.81 7.82
CA GLU A 72 -1.46 4.97 8.53
C GLU A 72 -0.97 6.06 7.56
N LEU A 73 -0.38 5.70 6.42
CA LEU A 73 0.05 6.66 5.41
C LEU A 73 -1.13 7.45 4.86
N PHE A 74 -2.17 6.75 4.42
CA PHE A 74 -3.37 7.38 3.90
C PHE A 74 -4.08 8.23 4.97
N ASP A 75 -4.15 7.77 6.23
CA ASP A 75 -4.76 8.54 7.32
C ASP A 75 -4.04 9.88 7.50
N ARG A 76 -2.70 9.87 7.62
CA ARG A 76 -1.90 11.10 7.71
C ARG A 76 -2.08 12.03 6.52
N LEU A 77 -2.17 11.47 5.31
CA LEU A 77 -2.36 12.27 4.10
C LEU A 77 -3.76 12.90 4.04
N PHE A 78 -4.79 12.17 4.47
CA PHE A 78 -6.15 12.68 4.54
C PHE A 78 -6.28 13.76 5.62
N GLU A 79 -5.79 13.51 6.83
CA GLU A 79 -5.75 14.50 7.91
C GLU A 79 -5.07 15.79 7.43
N ARG A 80 -3.88 15.66 6.80
CA ARG A 80 -3.17 16.82 6.28
C ARG A 80 -3.94 17.55 5.18
N ALA A 81 -4.65 16.83 4.32
CA ALA A 81 -5.43 17.43 3.25
C ALA A 81 -6.67 18.16 3.78
N ASP A 82 -7.34 17.58 4.78
CA ASP A 82 -8.50 18.17 5.46
C ASP A 82 -8.08 19.44 6.22
N ASP A 83 -6.93 19.44 6.90
CA ASP A 83 -6.35 20.64 7.56
C ASP A 83 -6.05 21.79 6.57
N LEU A 84 -5.76 21.45 5.32
CA LEU A 84 -5.42 22.43 4.28
C LEU A 84 -6.67 22.96 3.55
N ASN A 85 -7.79 22.24 3.59
CA ASN A 85 -9.02 22.64 2.92
C ASN A 85 -10.27 21.91 3.45
N ASP A 86 -11.21 22.68 4.02
CA ASP A 86 -12.47 22.15 4.55
C ASP A 86 -13.47 21.70 3.45
N ASP A 87 -13.27 22.11 2.20
CA ASP A 87 -14.13 21.66 1.09
C ASP A 87 -13.78 20.22 0.68
N PRO A 88 -14.74 19.28 0.68
CA PRO A 88 -14.44 17.85 0.52
C PRO A 88 -13.83 17.50 -0.84
N LEU A 89 -14.21 18.22 -1.92
CA LEU A 89 -13.63 17.99 -3.23
C LEU A 89 -12.19 18.52 -3.25
N HIS A 90 -11.98 19.76 -2.82
CA HIS A 90 -10.65 20.35 -2.83
C HIS A 90 -9.69 19.63 -1.88
N GLY A 91 -10.15 19.20 -0.70
CA GLY A 91 -9.41 18.34 0.22
C GLY A 91 -8.97 17.04 -0.45
N PHE A 92 -9.86 16.31 -1.13
CA PHE A 92 -9.47 15.11 -1.86
C PHE A 92 -8.48 15.38 -3.00
N LEU A 93 -8.63 16.50 -3.72
CA LEU A 93 -7.65 16.92 -4.72
C LEU A 93 -6.30 17.29 -4.10
N VAL A 94 -6.25 17.83 -2.87
CA VAL A 94 -5.01 18.06 -2.12
C VAL A 94 -4.38 16.73 -1.73
N PHE A 95 -5.16 15.79 -1.18
CA PHE A 95 -4.71 14.43 -0.87
C PHE A 95 -4.01 13.76 -2.06
N LEU A 96 -4.64 13.76 -3.24
CA LEU A 96 -4.06 13.16 -4.45
C LEU A 96 -2.77 13.86 -4.88
N LYS A 97 -2.64 15.17 -4.63
CA LYS A 97 -1.40 15.90 -4.91
C LYS A 97 -0.29 15.54 -3.92
N LEU A 98 -0.59 15.47 -2.63
CA LEU A 98 0.37 15.05 -1.60
C LEU A 98 0.85 13.61 -1.83
N LEU A 99 -0.06 12.71 -2.23
CA LEU A 99 0.29 11.34 -2.62
C LEU A 99 1.26 11.33 -3.81
N ALA A 100 0.98 12.13 -4.85
CA ALA A 100 1.88 12.25 -6.00
C ALA A 100 3.25 12.83 -5.63
N GLU A 101 3.32 13.78 -4.69
CA GLU A 101 4.57 14.35 -4.19
C GLU A 101 5.41 13.29 -3.47
N ILE A 102 4.83 12.52 -2.55
CA ILE A 102 5.51 11.38 -1.88
C ILE A 102 6.07 10.39 -2.90
N LEU A 103 5.27 10.04 -3.91
CA LEU A 103 5.69 9.10 -4.95
C LEU A 103 6.80 9.66 -5.85
N SER A 104 6.82 10.98 -6.09
CA SER A 104 7.85 11.66 -6.86
C SER A 104 9.18 11.78 -6.11
N ASP A 105 9.11 11.92 -4.78
CA ASP A 105 10.27 12.04 -3.87
C ASP A 105 11.02 10.73 -3.68
N LEU A 106 10.48 9.60 -4.15
CA LEU A 106 11.20 8.33 -4.15
C LEU A 106 12.49 8.47 -4.99
N PRO A 107 13.64 7.98 -4.48
CA PRO A 107 14.92 8.11 -5.18
C PRO A 107 15.00 7.24 -6.45
N LYS A 108 14.11 6.25 -6.57
CA LYS A 108 14.00 5.30 -7.68
C LYS A 108 12.52 4.99 -7.93
N THR A 109 12.23 4.19 -8.95
CA THR A 109 10.90 3.63 -9.19
C THR A 109 10.36 2.93 -7.93
N HIS A 110 9.05 3.01 -7.70
CA HIS A 110 8.38 2.35 -6.58
C HIS A 110 8.77 0.85 -6.50
N PRO A 111 9.09 0.32 -5.30
CA PRO A 111 9.61 -1.03 -5.15
C PRO A 111 8.60 -2.12 -5.53
N GLY A 112 7.30 -1.81 -5.44
CA GLY A 112 6.20 -2.70 -5.80
C GLY A 112 5.10 -2.62 -4.75
N CYS A 113 4.09 -3.48 -4.86
CA CYS A 113 3.02 -3.59 -3.87
C CYS A 113 2.92 -5.03 -3.37
N LEU A 114 2.92 -5.23 -2.05
CA LEU A 114 2.83 -6.58 -1.48
C LEU A 114 1.48 -7.23 -1.76
N VAL A 115 0.39 -6.46 -1.83
CA VAL A 115 -0.94 -6.98 -2.19
C VAL A 115 -0.93 -7.61 -3.58
N SER A 116 -0.31 -6.93 -4.55
CA SER A 116 -0.12 -7.43 -5.91
C SER A 116 0.82 -8.63 -5.96
N ALA A 117 1.96 -8.57 -5.25
CA ALA A 117 2.91 -9.68 -5.18
C ALA A 117 2.25 -10.95 -4.61
N PHE A 118 1.41 -10.81 -3.58
CA PHE A 118 0.66 -11.92 -2.99
C PHE A 118 -0.45 -12.41 -3.92
N CYS A 119 -1.13 -11.51 -4.64
CA CYS A 119 -2.16 -11.87 -5.62
C CYS A 119 -1.61 -12.74 -6.76
N TYR A 120 -0.41 -12.45 -7.27
CA TYR A 120 0.21 -13.25 -8.34
C TYR A 120 0.80 -14.58 -7.86
N GLN A 121 0.88 -14.79 -6.55
CA GLN A 121 1.43 -15.99 -5.93
C GLN A 121 0.42 -16.64 -4.97
N ASP A 122 -0.87 -16.48 -5.24
CA ASP A 122 -1.98 -16.88 -4.38
C ASP A 122 -1.95 -18.38 -3.99
N GLN A 123 -1.38 -19.22 -4.86
CA GLN A 123 -1.20 -20.66 -4.69
C GLN A 123 -0.21 -21.01 -3.56
N LEU A 124 0.64 -20.06 -3.14
CA LEU A 124 1.61 -20.26 -2.06
C LEU A 124 1.02 -20.02 -0.68
N PHE A 125 -0.17 -19.42 -0.60
CA PHE A 125 -0.73 -18.92 0.65
C PHE A 125 -1.94 -19.73 1.12
N SER A 126 -2.23 -19.66 2.43
CA SER A 126 -3.47 -20.20 2.99
C SER A 126 -4.69 -19.38 2.54
N SER A 127 -5.90 -19.94 2.71
CA SER A 127 -7.14 -19.18 2.49
C SER A 127 -7.20 -17.93 3.37
N GLU A 128 -6.77 -18.05 4.63
CA GLU A 128 -6.71 -16.93 5.58
C GLU A 128 -5.87 -15.76 5.06
N ILE A 129 -4.70 -16.02 4.46
CA ILE A 129 -3.85 -14.95 3.90
C ILE A 129 -4.48 -14.35 2.64
N ARG A 130 -5.11 -15.15 1.79
CA ARG A 130 -5.85 -14.64 0.62
C ARG A 130 -7.03 -13.76 1.03
N GLU A 131 -7.77 -14.17 2.06
CA GLU A 131 -8.86 -13.40 2.65
C GLU A 131 -8.36 -12.10 3.29
N LEU A 132 -7.23 -12.14 4.00
CA LEU A 132 -6.57 -10.94 4.52
C LEU A 132 -6.20 -9.96 3.39
N ASN A 133 -5.64 -10.47 2.30
CA ASN A 133 -5.28 -9.66 1.13
C ASN A 133 -6.50 -9.00 0.50
N ALA A 134 -7.56 -9.78 0.27
CA ALA A 134 -8.83 -9.29 -0.26
C ALA A 134 -9.46 -8.25 0.67
N ALA A 135 -9.46 -8.49 1.99
CA ALA A 135 -9.96 -7.55 2.98
C ALA A 135 -9.16 -6.23 2.97
N GLY A 136 -7.84 -6.27 2.78
CA GLY A 136 -7.01 -5.09 2.63
C GLY A 136 -7.43 -4.22 1.44
N VAL A 137 -7.60 -4.83 0.26
CA VAL A 137 -8.08 -4.14 -0.96
C VAL A 137 -9.46 -3.53 -0.75
N LEU A 138 -10.38 -4.27 -0.13
CA LEU A 138 -11.73 -3.78 0.15
C LEU A 138 -11.75 -2.64 1.17
N ARG A 139 -10.82 -2.63 2.15
CA ARG A 139 -10.66 -1.48 3.07
C ARG A 139 -10.19 -0.24 2.34
N TRP A 140 -9.25 -0.35 1.40
CA TRP A 140 -8.85 0.78 0.56
C TRP A 140 -10.02 1.33 -0.27
N ARG A 141 -10.80 0.44 -0.91
CA ARG A 141 -12.03 0.85 -1.60
C ARG A 141 -12.95 1.63 -0.69
N GLN A 142 -13.28 1.07 0.49
CA GLN A 142 -14.23 1.68 1.41
C GLN A 142 -13.78 3.09 1.81
N ARG A 143 -12.49 3.27 2.11
CA ARG A 143 -11.89 4.56 2.44
C ARG A 143 -12.06 5.60 1.34
N PHE A 144 -11.75 5.25 0.09
CA PHE A 144 -11.91 6.19 -1.02
C PHE A 144 -13.38 6.43 -1.37
N LEU A 145 -14.22 5.39 -1.26
CA LEU A 145 -15.66 5.49 -1.46
C LEU A 145 -16.29 6.50 -0.50
N GLU A 146 -15.97 6.44 0.79
CA GLU A 146 -16.49 7.38 1.79
C GLU A 146 -16.16 8.84 1.45
N ARG A 147 -14.93 9.10 0.97
CA ARG A 147 -14.51 10.43 0.54
C ARG A 147 -15.26 10.88 -0.73
N LEU A 148 -15.41 9.99 -1.71
CA LEU A 148 -16.14 10.28 -2.95
C LEU A 148 -17.63 10.50 -2.72
N GLU A 149 -18.26 9.75 -1.81
CA GLU A 149 -19.65 9.94 -1.41
C GLU A 149 -19.85 11.27 -0.67
N LEU A 150 -18.92 11.64 0.20
CA LEU A 150 -18.95 12.95 0.85
C LEU A 150 -18.88 14.07 -0.19
N ILE A 151 -17.98 13.97 -1.17
CA ILE A 151 -17.90 14.91 -2.29
C ILE A 151 -19.23 14.96 -3.04
N ALA A 152 -19.81 13.82 -3.39
CA ALA A 152 -21.04 13.72 -4.18
C ALA A 152 -22.25 14.40 -3.53
N ARG A 153 -22.28 14.52 -2.20
CA ARG A 153 -23.34 15.25 -1.46
C ARG A 153 -23.31 16.76 -1.73
N HIS A 154 -22.12 17.32 -1.96
CA HIS A 154 -21.93 18.76 -2.25
C HIS A 154 -21.78 19.04 -3.73
N TYR A 155 -21.19 18.09 -4.47
CA TYR A 155 -20.88 18.15 -5.88
C TYR A 155 -21.44 16.92 -6.59
N PRO A 156 -22.72 16.93 -7.02
CA PRO A 156 -23.25 15.83 -7.81
C PRO A 156 -22.41 15.61 -9.08
N PRO A 157 -22.04 14.36 -9.41
CA PRO A 157 -21.18 14.07 -10.55
C PRO A 157 -21.85 14.55 -11.86
N LYS A 158 -21.05 15.11 -12.76
CA LYS A 158 -21.48 15.65 -14.07
C LYS A 158 -21.55 14.59 -15.16
N ILE A 159 -21.00 13.41 -14.89
CA ILE A 159 -21.08 12.23 -15.76
C ILE A 159 -21.67 11.06 -15.00
N LYS A 160 -22.15 10.05 -15.72
CA LYS A 160 -22.52 8.77 -15.12
C LYS A 160 -21.26 8.05 -14.66
N VAL A 161 -21.13 7.82 -13.36
CA VAL A 161 -20.02 7.09 -12.75
C VAL A 161 -20.52 6.34 -11.52
N ASP A 162 -20.05 5.12 -11.32
CA ASP A 162 -20.24 4.37 -10.09
C ASP A 162 -19.14 4.77 -9.09
N MET A 163 -19.51 5.14 -7.86
CA MET A 163 -18.54 5.62 -6.87
C MET A 163 -17.61 4.52 -6.39
N SER A 164 -18.06 3.26 -6.34
CA SER A 164 -17.22 2.12 -6.00
C SER A 164 -16.18 1.86 -7.09
N ASP A 165 -16.58 1.94 -8.37
CA ASP A 165 -15.64 1.81 -9.49
C ASP A 165 -14.62 2.95 -9.49
N LEU A 166 -15.05 4.18 -9.17
CA LEU A 166 -14.16 5.33 -9.05
C LEU A 166 -13.20 5.21 -7.85
N ALA A 167 -13.63 4.59 -6.75
CA ALA A 167 -12.77 4.27 -5.62
C ALA A 167 -11.72 3.19 -5.99
N ASP A 168 -12.14 2.12 -6.66
CA ASP A 168 -11.24 1.07 -7.16
C ASP A 168 -10.22 1.60 -8.18
N MET A 169 -10.60 2.63 -8.95
CA MET A 169 -9.72 3.27 -9.93
C MET A 169 -8.46 3.87 -9.28
N VAL A 170 -8.50 4.28 -8.01
CA VAL A 170 -7.30 4.74 -7.28
C VAL A 170 -6.25 3.63 -7.24
N THR A 171 -6.63 2.45 -6.76
CA THR A 171 -5.76 1.27 -6.69
C THR A 171 -5.31 0.85 -8.08
N GLY A 172 -6.23 0.78 -9.05
CA GLY A 172 -5.91 0.39 -10.43
C GLY A 172 -4.87 1.29 -11.08
N ILE A 173 -4.94 2.60 -10.85
CA ILE A 173 -3.98 3.58 -11.38
C ILE A 173 -2.62 3.48 -10.70
N ILE A 174 -2.59 3.27 -9.38
CA ILE A 174 -1.33 3.11 -8.65
C ILE A 174 -0.63 1.83 -9.10
N GLU A 175 -1.32 0.69 -9.12
CA GLU A 175 -0.74 -0.59 -9.54
C GLU A 175 -0.29 -0.56 -11.01
N GLY A 176 -1.13 -0.04 -11.91
CA GLY A 176 -0.75 0.17 -13.30
C GLY A 176 0.44 1.12 -13.47
N GLY A 177 0.45 2.21 -12.71
CA GLY A 177 1.55 3.19 -12.69
C GLY A 177 2.86 2.59 -12.20
N ILE A 178 2.83 1.74 -11.16
CA ILE A 178 3.99 0.99 -10.66
C ILE A 178 4.53 0.08 -11.78
N VAL A 179 3.66 -0.70 -12.44
CA VAL A 179 4.05 -1.61 -13.52
C VAL A 179 4.72 -0.86 -14.67
N ILE A 180 4.10 0.22 -15.16
CA ILE A 180 4.66 1.00 -16.28
C ILE A 180 5.98 1.65 -15.85
N SER A 181 6.01 2.34 -14.71
CA SER A 181 7.19 3.03 -14.18
C SER A 181 8.40 2.10 -14.08
N ARG A 182 8.22 0.90 -13.53
CA ARG A 182 9.28 -0.11 -13.40
C ARG A 182 9.72 -0.67 -14.75
N SER A 183 8.77 -0.91 -15.67
CA SER A 183 9.06 -1.50 -16.99
C SER A 183 9.90 -0.57 -17.86
N VAL A 184 9.62 0.74 -17.83
CA VAL A 184 10.35 1.75 -18.60
C VAL A 184 11.49 2.41 -17.81
N ARG A 185 11.63 2.07 -16.52
CA ARG A 185 12.64 2.62 -15.59
C ARG A 185 12.57 4.13 -15.42
N ASP A 186 11.34 4.65 -15.39
CA ASP A 186 11.06 6.08 -15.19
C ASP A 186 10.22 6.24 -13.93
N LYS A 187 10.81 6.86 -12.89
CA LYS A 187 10.15 7.05 -11.59
C LYS A 187 9.00 8.05 -11.65
N ASP A 188 8.99 8.95 -12.63
CA ASP A 188 8.01 10.04 -12.69
C ASP A 188 6.69 9.61 -13.35
N VAL A 189 6.66 8.43 -13.98
CA VAL A 189 5.43 7.87 -14.59
C VAL A 189 4.31 7.70 -13.55
N LEU A 190 4.61 7.07 -12.41
CA LEU A 190 3.61 6.79 -11.37
C LEU A 190 2.98 8.08 -10.80
N PRO A 191 3.73 9.07 -10.30
CA PRO A 191 3.13 10.31 -9.80
C PRO A 191 2.38 11.08 -10.91
N GLN A 192 2.81 11.01 -12.17
CA GLN A 192 2.05 11.58 -13.28
C GLN A 192 0.68 10.92 -13.47
N GLN A 193 0.56 9.59 -13.28
CA GLN A 193 -0.74 8.91 -13.33
C GLN A 193 -1.66 9.38 -12.20
N VAL A 194 -1.13 9.56 -10.99
CA VAL A 194 -1.90 10.09 -9.85
C VAL A 194 -2.37 11.54 -10.12
N LEU A 195 -1.51 12.39 -10.69
CA LEU A 195 -1.89 13.75 -11.08
C LEU A 195 -2.91 13.80 -12.22
N LEU A 196 -2.89 12.82 -13.13
CA LEU A 196 -3.90 12.69 -14.18
C LEU A 196 -5.24 12.24 -13.58
N PHE A 197 -5.24 11.27 -12.67
CA PHE A 197 -6.42 10.87 -11.92
C PHE A 197 -7.04 12.04 -11.14
N ARG A 198 -6.21 12.87 -10.50
CA ARG A 198 -6.64 14.10 -9.84
C ARG A 198 -7.40 15.03 -10.79
N ARG A 199 -6.94 15.20 -12.04
CA ARG A 199 -7.66 16.01 -13.05
C ARG A 199 -8.96 15.33 -13.46
N PHE A 200 -8.95 14.02 -13.64
CA PHE A 200 -10.15 13.25 -13.96
C PHE A 200 -11.24 13.40 -12.89
N VAL A 201 -10.89 13.22 -11.61
CA VAL A 201 -11.81 13.42 -10.47
C VAL A 201 -12.38 14.84 -10.48
N ARG A 202 -11.53 15.85 -10.72
CA ARG A 202 -12.00 17.24 -10.85
C ARG A 202 -13.02 17.37 -11.99
N SER A 203 -12.76 16.79 -13.16
CA SER A 203 -13.70 16.86 -14.29
C SER A 203 -14.99 16.08 -14.04
N VAL A 204 -14.94 14.97 -13.30
CA VAL A 204 -16.14 14.22 -12.88
C VAL A 204 -17.09 15.12 -12.09
N PHE A 205 -16.59 15.94 -11.16
CA PHE A 205 -17.42 16.71 -10.24
C PHE A 205 -17.67 18.17 -10.68
N LEU A 206 -16.74 18.79 -11.42
CA LEU A 206 -16.85 20.19 -11.88
C LEU A 206 -17.20 20.33 -13.36
N GLY A 207 -17.03 19.29 -14.18
CA GLY A 207 -17.33 19.31 -15.62
C GLY A 207 -16.35 20.14 -16.47
N ASN A 208 -15.14 20.41 -15.96
CA ASN A 208 -14.06 21.12 -16.68
C ASN A 208 -12.69 20.49 -16.49
#